data_AF-A0A497NVY4-F1
#
_entry.id   AF-A0A497NVY4-F1
#
_cell.length_a   1.000
_cell.length_b   1.000
_cell.length_c   1.000
_cell.angle_alpha   90.00
_cell.angle_beta   90.00
_cell.angle_gamma   90.00
#
_symmetry.space_group_name_H-M   'P 1'
#
loop_
_entity.id
_entity.type
_entity.pdbx_description
1 polymer ?
#
loop_
_entity_poly.entity_id
_entity_poly.type
_entity_poly.pdbx_seq_one_letter_code
_entity_poly.pdbx_strand_id
1 'polypeptide(L)'
;MKLSEPTVLDKLEDIRRIDKSNMLSFCVEAARHCQEAVKLAEKVQIGCFKPQGIIVAGMGGSAIGGELLKDWTFDRVDVPIEVCRDYNLPAYVNGETLVFVVSYSGETEEALSMFLDALKKKSKIVCISSGGKLLEFTEKLDIPHMRVPSGIPPRAALPYLFLPMLIALKKLGLVADVDSEVSEAVKVLEKVGKENSPEKPVKENFSKTLTLKINGTVPVVYGFGIYRSVAQRYKQQFNENSKIPAKWEFFPELNHNEIVGWEAAEQLVKNFSAILIRDGDETEEMRRRIEATKELLPKGLRSVSEVWSIGEGKLAKMLSTIYIGDFTSVYLAIIRGVDPTPVKSISLLKERIKKTGVKERIIKKLQKFAGGNAY
;
A
#
# COMPACT_ATOMS: atom_id res chain seq x y z
N MET A 1 16.59 -31.21 -3.24
CA MET A 1 16.66 -30.73 -1.84
C MET A 1 15.83 -31.70 -1.01
N LYS A 2 16.44 -32.44 -0.06
CA LYS A 2 15.70 -33.40 0.78
C LYS A 2 14.57 -32.66 1.51
N LEU A 3 13.34 -33.17 1.45
CA LEU A 3 12.24 -32.77 2.33
C LEU A 3 12.58 -33.24 3.75
N SER A 4 13.51 -32.56 4.40
CA SER A 4 14.02 -32.88 5.73
C SER A 4 13.56 -31.79 6.70
N GLU A 5 12.67 -32.20 7.61
CA GLU A 5 12.01 -31.45 8.68
C GLU A 5 10.87 -30.49 8.28
N PRO A 6 9.72 -30.54 8.97
CA PRO A 6 8.64 -29.57 8.81
C PRO A 6 9.15 -28.18 9.21
N THR A 7 9.11 -27.25 8.26
CA THR A 7 9.45 -25.85 8.50
C THR A 7 8.55 -25.26 9.57
N VAL A 8 9.05 -24.25 10.28
CA VAL A 8 8.27 -23.45 11.24
C VAL A 8 6.96 -22.93 10.62
N LEU A 9 6.93 -22.73 9.30
CA LEU A 9 5.75 -22.28 8.55
C LEU A 9 4.67 -23.36 8.40
N ASP A 10 4.93 -24.63 8.73
CA ASP A 10 3.91 -25.70 8.73
C ASP A 10 3.39 -26.00 10.15
N LYS A 11 3.92 -25.33 11.17
CA LYS A 11 3.57 -25.52 12.57
C LYS A 11 2.74 -24.34 13.07
N LEU A 12 1.42 -24.47 13.10
CA LEU A 12 0.50 -23.40 13.51
C LEU A 12 0.81 -22.81 14.89
N GLU A 13 1.23 -23.63 15.84
CA GLU A 13 1.61 -23.17 17.18
C GLU A 13 2.85 -22.27 17.15
N ASP A 14 3.85 -22.62 16.33
CA ASP A 14 5.04 -21.77 16.15
C ASP A 14 4.71 -20.46 15.43
N ILE A 15 3.85 -20.51 14.40
CA ILE A 15 3.34 -19.30 13.74
C ILE A 15 2.71 -18.37 14.77
N ARG A 16 1.77 -18.87 15.59
CA ARG A 16 1.07 -18.08 16.62
C ARG A 16 2.01 -17.55 17.70
N ARG A 17 3.02 -18.33 18.08
CA ARG A 17 4.03 -17.92 19.06
C ARG A 17 4.86 -16.72 18.58
N ILE A 18 5.13 -16.63 17.28
CA ILE A 18 5.94 -15.56 16.69
C ILE A 18 5.06 -14.37 16.25
N ASP A 19 3.93 -14.63 15.59
CA ASP A 19 2.94 -13.64 15.18
C ASP A 19 1.98 -13.29 16.33
N LYS A 20 2.52 -12.63 17.35
CA LYS A 20 1.84 -12.38 18.64
C LYS A 20 0.57 -11.55 18.53
N SER A 21 0.43 -10.74 17.48
CA SER A 21 -0.75 -9.90 17.26
C SER A 21 -1.59 -10.37 16.08
N ASN A 22 -1.35 -11.59 15.58
CA ASN A 22 -2.11 -12.22 14.52
C ASN A 22 -2.15 -11.39 13.22
N MET A 23 -1.02 -10.83 12.82
CA MET A 23 -0.89 -10.02 11.60
C MET A 23 -1.35 -10.77 10.34
N LEU A 24 -1.18 -12.11 10.31
CA LEU A 24 -1.68 -12.94 9.21
C LEU A 24 -3.20 -12.86 9.03
N SER A 25 -3.98 -12.63 10.10
CA SER A 25 -5.45 -12.61 9.96
C SER A 25 -5.92 -11.43 9.11
N PHE A 26 -5.23 -10.29 9.13
CA PHE A 26 -5.56 -9.17 8.25
C PHE A 26 -5.37 -9.51 6.76
N CYS A 27 -4.46 -10.43 6.44
CA CYS A 27 -4.28 -10.94 5.08
C CYS A 27 -5.37 -11.95 4.71
N VAL A 28 -5.73 -12.85 5.63
CA VAL A 28 -6.79 -13.84 5.43
C VAL A 28 -8.17 -13.16 5.28
N GLU A 29 -8.42 -12.11 6.07
CA GLU A 29 -9.69 -11.38 6.11
C GLU A 29 -9.75 -10.21 5.11
N ALA A 30 -8.81 -10.14 4.16
CA ALA A 30 -8.71 -9.09 3.15
C ALA A 30 -10.04 -8.77 2.46
N ALA A 31 -10.76 -9.81 2.01
CA ALA A 31 -12.04 -9.68 1.34
C ALA A 31 -13.09 -9.00 2.23
N ARG A 32 -13.18 -9.41 3.51
CA ARG A 32 -14.08 -8.82 4.52
C ARG A 32 -13.74 -7.35 4.75
N HIS A 33 -12.44 -7.03 4.89
CA HIS A 33 -11.98 -5.65 5.06
C HIS A 33 -12.31 -4.77 3.83
N CYS A 34 -12.22 -5.32 2.61
CA CYS A 34 -12.60 -4.60 1.39
C CYS A 34 -14.10 -4.28 1.37
N GLN A 35 -14.95 -5.26 1.66
CA GLN A 35 -16.41 -5.06 1.74
C GLN A 35 -16.78 -4.01 2.79
N GLU A 36 -16.14 -4.07 3.96
CA GLU A 36 -16.38 -3.11 5.04
C GLU A 36 -15.93 -1.70 4.66
N ALA A 37 -14.74 -1.55 4.06
CA ALA A 37 -14.22 -0.26 3.61
C ALA A 37 -15.15 0.42 2.61
N VAL A 38 -15.67 -0.33 1.64
CA VAL A 38 -16.63 0.18 0.64
C VAL A 38 -17.94 0.58 1.31
N LYS A 39 -18.48 -0.25 2.21
CA LYS A 39 -19.71 0.06 2.96
C LYS A 39 -19.56 1.33 3.81
N LEU A 40 -18.40 1.57 4.40
CA LEU A 40 -18.13 2.79 5.18
C LEU A 40 -18.04 4.01 4.27
N ALA A 41 -17.32 3.91 3.15
CA ALA A 41 -17.15 5.01 2.19
C ALA A 41 -18.48 5.39 1.50
N GLU A 42 -19.34 4.42 1.23
CA GLU A 42 -20.65 4.66 0.60
C GLU A 42 -21.59 5.50 1.46
N LYS A 43 -21.41 5.51 2.79
CA LYS A 43 -22.23 6.34 3.71
C LYS A 43 -21.89 7.83 3.68
N VAL A 44 -20.70 8.19 3.22
CA VAL A 44 -20.21 9.58 3.29
C VAL A 44 -20.66 10.35 2.06
N GLN A 45 -21.33 11.48 2.27
CA GLN A 45 -21.71 12.37 1.18
C GLN A 45 -20.51 13.23 0.76
N ILE A 46 -20.32 13.36 -0.55
CA ILE A 46 -19.32 14.24 -1.15
C ILE A 46 -20.09 15.17 -2.08
N GLY A 47 -19.80 16.48 -2.01
CA GLY A 47 -20.44 17.44 -2.90
C GLY A 47 -20.15 17.14 -4.37
N CYS A 48 -21.04 17.56 -5.26
CA CYS A 48 -20.86 17.41 -6.70
C CYS A 48 -19.94 18.53 -7.23
N PHE A 49 -18.79 18.16 -7.78
CA PHE A 49 -17.88 19.06 -8.48
C PHE A 49 -16.95 18.26 -9.41
N LYS A 50 -16.42 18.91 -10.45
CA LYS A 50 -15.39 18.33 -11.33
C LYS A 50 -14.03 18.94 -10.98
N PRO A 51 -13.12 18.21 -10.31
CA PRO A 51 -11.78 18.72 -10.04
C PRO A 51 -10.99 18.87 -11.35
N GLN A 52 -10.01 19.78 -11.37
CA GLN A 52 -9.01 19.89 -12.45
C GLN A 52 -7.72 19.10 -12.16
N GLY A 53 -7.57 18.61 -10.93
CA GLY A 53 -6.45 17.80 -10.48
C GLY A 53 -6.75 17.18 -9.13
N ILE A 54 -6.10 16.06 -8.83
CA ILE A 54 -6.27 15.30 -7.61
C ILE A 54 -4.92 15.15 -6.91
N ILE A 55 -4.86 15.52 -5.63
CA ILE A 55 -3.72 15.26 -4.76
C ILE A 55 -4.12 14.23 -3.72
N VAL A 56 -3.29 13.21 -3.53
CA VAL A 56 -3.38 12.32 -2.36
C VAL A 56 -2.26 12.67 -1.41
N ALA A 57 -2.61 13.34 -0.32
CA ALA A 57 -1.71 13.79 0.73
C ALA A 57 -1.66 12.76 1.86
N GLY A 58 -0.49 12.14 2.07
CA GLY A 58 -0.33 11.15 3.13
C GLY A 58 1.10 10.59 3.21
N MET A 59 1.35 9.76 4.23
CA MET A 59 2.66 9.15 4.48
C MET A 59 2.58 7.63 4.60
N GLY A 60 3.65 6.92 4.23
CA GLY A 60 3.76 5.46 4.39
C GLY A 60 2.56 4.69 3.85
N GLY A 61 1.92 3.89 4.71
CA GLY A 61 0.71 3.13 4.38
C GLY A 61 -0.50 3.96 3.93
N SER A 62 -0.52 5.27 4.19
CA SER A 62 -1.56 6.18 3.66
C SER A 62 -1.20 6.68 2.26
N ALA A 63 0.10 6.89 1.97
CA ALA A 63 0.57 7.31 0.66
C ALA A 63 0.51 6.19 -0.39
N ILE A 64 0.73 4.93 0.02
CA ILE A 64 0.68 3.80 -0.90
C ILE A 64 -0.72 3.58 -1.49
N GLY A 65 -1.79 3.89 -0.75
CA GLY A 65 -3.15 3.91 -1.29
C GLY A 65 -3.30 4.93 -2.43
N GLY A 66 -2.65 6.08 -2.32
CA GLY A 66 -2.64 7.09 -3.39
C GLY A 66 -1.85 6.65 -4.63
N GLU A 67 -0.74 5.96 -4.46
CA GLU A 67 0.03 5.42 -5.60
C GLU A 67 -0.76 4.33 -6.33
N LEU A 68 -1.44 3.47 -5.58
CA LEU A 68 -2.35 2.46 -6.15
C LEU A 68 -3.50 3.13 -6.89
N LEU A 69 -4.08 4.19 -6.34
CA LEU A 69 -5.14 4.96 -7.00
C LEU A 69 -4.64 5.55 -8.33
N LYS A 70 -3.47 6.19 -8.30
CA LYS A 70 -2.85 6.77 -9.49
C LYS A 70 -2.62 5.74 -10.59
N ASP A 71 -2.09 4.58 -10.23
CA ASP A 71 -1.83 3.50 -11.19
C ASP A 71 -3.15 2.88 -11.72
N TRP A 72 -4.15 2.68 -10.86
CA TRP A 72 -5.47 2.13 -11.23
C TRP A 72 -6.29 3.08 -12.11
N THR A 73 -6.13 4.39 -11.94
CA THR A 73 -6.86 5.44 -12.71
C THR A 73 -6.14 5.90 -13.96
N PHE A 74 -4.94 5.40 -14.25
CA PHE A 74 -4.04 5.95 -15.28
C PHE A 74 -4.72 6.18 -16.65
N ASP A 75 -5.60 5.26 -17.06
CA ASP A 75 -6.34 5.30 -18.33
C ASP A 75 -7.85 5.49 -18.12
N ARG A 76 -8.27 6.06 -16.98
CA ARG A 76 -9.69 6.18 -16.60
C ARG A 76 -10.12 7.59 -16.21
N VAL A 77 -9.16 8.45 -15.88
CA VAL A 77 -9.42 9.80 -15.34
C VAL A 77 -8.65 10.82 -16.18
N ASP A 78 -9.36 11.84 -16.65
CA ASP A 78 -8.79 12.89 -17.52
C ASP A 78 -8.06 14.01 -16.76
N VAL A 79 -7.89 13.87 -15.45
CA VAL A 79 -7.24 14.87 -14.60
C VAL A 79 -6.03 14.25 -13.89
N PRO A 80 -4.93 15.03 -13.72
CA PRO A 80 -3.71 14.51 -13.12
C PRO A 80 -3.95 14.09 -11.67
N ILE A 81 -3.32 12.97 -11.29
CA ILE A 81 -3.26 12.50 -9.90
C ILE A 81 -1.80 12.51 -9.44
N GLU A 82 -1.53 13.23 -8.35
CA GLU A 82 -0.22 13.28 -7.70
C GLU A 82 -0.31 12.85 -6.23
N VAL A 83 0.72 12.14 -5.75
CA VAL A 83 0.82 11.71 -4.35
C VAL A 83 1.83 12.60 -3.64
N CYS A 84 1.34 13.40 -2.68
CA CYS A 84 2.16 14.34 -1.93
C CYS A 84 2.56 13.76 -0.56
N ARG A 85 3.87 13.76 -0.29
CA ARG A 85 4.50 13.16 0.90
C ARG A 85 5.37 14.16 1.66
N ASP A 86 4.90 15.39 1.70
CA ASP A 86 5.62 16.53 2.27
C ASP A 86 4.77 17.25 3.33
N TYR A 87 5.30 18.32 3.92
CA TYR A 87 4.58 19.18 4.84
C TYR A 87 3.70 20.21 4.13
N ASN A 88 3.94 20.44 2.84
CA ASN A 88 3.25 21.43 2.02
C ASN A 88 2.72 20.81 0.73
N LEU A 89 1.58 21.31 0.25
CA LEU A 89 1.04 20.91 -1.04
C LEU A 89 1.79 21.65 -2.16
N PRO A 90 1.88 21.06 -3.37
CA PRO A 90 2.48 21.74 -4.53
C PRO A 90 1.89 23.13 -4.77
N ALA A 91 2.71 24.03 -5.32
CA ALA A 91 2.35 25.44 -5.50
C ALA A 91 1.12 25.64 -6.41
N TYR A 92 0.88 24.72 -7.35
CA TYR A 92 -0.23 24.79 -8.30
C TYR A 92 -1.59 24.41 -7.68
N VAL A 93 -1.62 23.83 -6.48
CA VAL A 93 -2.86 23.42 -5.81
C VAL A 93 -3.72 24.65 -5.49
N ASN A 94 -5.00 24.58 -5.84
CA ASN A 94 -5.95 25.69 -5.73
C ASN A 94 -7.37 25.21 -5.38
N GLY A 95 -8.38 26.09 -5.51
CA GLY A 95 -9.78 25.80 -5.20
C GLY A 95 -10.49 24.80 -6.11
N GLU A 96 -9.90 24.48 -7.27
CA GLU A 96 -10.40 23.51 -8.25
C GLU A 96 -9.67 22.15 -8.12
N THR A 97 -8.75 22.03 -7.17
CA THR A 97 -8.04 20.78 -6.87
C THR A 97 -8.78 19.99 -5.80
N LEU A 98 -8.97 18.69 -6.02
CA LEU A 98 -9.37 17.75 -4.97
C LEU A 98 -8.15 17.26 -4.19
N VAL A 99 -8.14 17.46 -2.88
CA VAL A 99 -7.11 16.98 -1.98
C VAL A 99 -7.70 15.91 -1.07
N PHE A 100 -7.29 14.65 -1.28
CA PHE A 100 -7.48 13.60 -0.30
C PHE A 100 -6.43 13.73 0.79
N VAL A 101 -6.83 13.95 2.04
CA VAL A 101 -5.91 13.87 3.19
C VAL A 101 -6.10 12.52 3.87
N VAL A 102 -5.12 11.64 3.67
CA VAL A 102 -5.17 10.25 4.12
C VAL A 102 -4.16 10.06 5.24
N SER A 103 -4.67 9.72 6.42
CA SER A 103 -3.84 9.46 7.59
C SER A 103 -4.55 8.48 8.50
N TYR A 104 -4.10 7.22 8.52
CA TYR A 104 -4.78 6.19 9.31
C TYR A 104 -5.04 6.63 10.76
N SER A 105 -4.04 7.17 11.47
CA SER A 105 -4.23 7.65 12.85
C SER A 105 -4.97 8.99 12.95
N GLY A 106 -4.97 9.79 11.88
CA GLY A 106 -5.39 11.20 11.90
C GLY A 106 -4.50 12.11 12.74
N GLU A 107 -3.31 11.62 13.13
CA GLU A 107 -2.40 12.29 14.06
C GLU A 107 -1.03 12.61 13.44
N THR A 108 -0.77 12.12 12.22
CA THR A 108 0.48 12.32 11.47
C THR A 108 0.69 13.81 11.18
N GLU A 109 1.87 14.31 11.53
CA GLU A 109 2.19 15.74 11.49
C GLU A 109 2.15 16.32 10.07
N GLU A 110 2.73 15.59 9.11
CA GLU A 110 2.75 15.92 7.69
C GLU A 110 1.33 16.03 7.12
N ALA A 111 0.47 15.07 7.45
CA ALA A 111 -0.92 15.06 7.00
C ALA A 111 -1.74 16.23 7.57
N LEU A 112 -1.54 16.57 8.84
CA LEU A 112 -2.18 17.75 9.45
C LEU A 112 -1.66 19.05 8.84
N SER A 113 -0.38 19.09 8.48
CA SER A 113 0.23 20.24 7.80
C SER A 113 -0.36 20.44 6.40
N MET A 114 -0.45 19.37 5.60
CA MET A 114 -1.08 19.42 4.28
C MET A 114 -2.58 19.71 4.35
N PHE A 115 -3.29 19.22 5.38
CA PHE A 115 -4.70 19.58 5.62
C PHE A 115 -4.85 21.09 5.86
N LEU A 116 -4.02 21.67 6.73
CA LEU A 116 -4.00 23.12 6.95
C LEU A 116 -3.67 23.90 5.68
N ASP A 117 -2.75 23.39 4.85
CA ASP A 117 -2.38 24.02 3.59
C ASP A 117 -3.53 23.96 2.56
N ALA A 118 -4.22 22.82 2.46
CA ALA A 118 -5.41 22.66 1.62
C ALA A 118 -6.52 23.64 1.99
N LEU A 119 -6.76 23.83 3.30
CA LEU A 119 -7.71 24.81 3.81
C LEU A 119 -7.37 26.23 3.37
N LYS A 120 -6.10 26.63 3.51
CA LYS A 120 -5.63 27.96 3.08
C LYS A 120 -5.75 28.18 1.58
N LYS A 121 -5.49 27.13 0.79
CA LYS A 121 -5.62 27.12 -0.67
C LYS A 121 -7.08 27.00 -1.14
N LYS A 122 -8.03 26.85 -0.20
CA LYS A 122 -9.47 26.70 -0.44
C LYS A 122 -9.82 25.53 -1.37
N SER A 123 -8.98 24.50 -1.36
CA SER A 123 -9.16 23.29 -2.17
C SER A 123 -10.41 22.51 -1.77
N LYS A 124 -10.87 21.60 -2.64
CA LYS A 124 -11.89 20.63 -2.28
C LYS A 124 -11.23 19.52 -1.46
N ILE A 125 -11.72 19.24 -0.25
CA ILE A 125 -11.04 18.35 0.69
C ILE A 125 -11.93 17.16 1.02
N VAL A 126 -11.33 15.96 0.99
CA VAL A 126 -11.93 14.74 1.54
C VAL A 126 -10.89 14.07 2.44
N CYS A 127 -11.26 13.73 3.67
CA CYS A 127 -10.32 13.16 4.63
C CYS A 127 -10.60 11.68 4.91
N ILE A 128 -9.56 10.91 5.18
CA ILE A 128 -9.67 9.49 5.56
C ILE A 128 -8.79 9.25 6.80
N SER A 129 -9.42 8.89 7.93
CA SER A 129 -8.70 8.48 9.15
C SER A 129 -9.57 7.63 10.07
N SER A 130 -8.95 6.94 11.03
CA SER A 130 -9.69 6.23 12.08
C SER A 130 -10.20 7.17 13.19
N GLY A 131 -9.68 8.39 13.22
CA GLY A 131 -9.98 9.41 14.23
C GLY A 131 -8.94 10.52 14.27
N GLY A 132 -8.58 10.93 15.48
CA GLY A 132 -7.53 11.89 15.77
C GLY A 132 -7.89 13.33 15.43
N LYS A 133 -6.89 14.22 15.52
CA LYS A 133 -7.06 15.66 15.21
C LYS A 133 -7.62 15.91 13.82
N LEU A 134 -7.29 15.08 12.83
CA LEU A 134 -7.87 15.21 11.50
C LEU A 134 -9.41 15.10 11.54
N LEU A 135 -9.95 14.07 12.22
CA LEU A 135 -11.40 13.91 12.39
C LEU A 135 -12.00 15.10 13.18
N GLU A 136 -11.37 15.48 14.30
CA GLU A 136 -11.87 16.59 15.14
C GLU A 136 -12.03 17.89 14.35
N PHE A 137 -11.09 18.20 13.43
CA PHE A 137 -11.17 19.41 12.63
C PHE A 137 -12.09 19.28 11.42
N THR A 138 -12.21 18.10 10.81
CA THR A 138 -13.17 17.91 9.71
C THR A 138 -14.60 18.03 10.20
N GLU A 139 -14.92 17.52 11.40
CA GLU A 139 -16.26 17.69 12.00
C GLU A 139 -16.57 19.16 12.29
N LYS A 140 -15.59 19.93 12.80
CA LYS A 140 -15.76 21.36 13.09
C LYS A 140 -15.93 22.23 11.84
N LEU A 141 -15.34 21.81 10.72
CA LEU A 141 -15.31 22.56 9.47
C LEU A 141 -16.30 22.03 8.43
N ASP A 142 -17.13 21.04 8.80
CA ASP A 142 -18.06 20.34 7.92
C ASP A 142 -17.42 19.82 6.61
N ILE A 143 -16.23 19.21 6.76
CA ILE A 143 -15.47 18.63 5.64
C ILE A 143 -15.77 17.13 5.56
N PRO A 144 -16.07 16.61 4.35
CA PRO A 144 -16.31 15.18 4.15
C PRO A 144 -15.18 14.31 4.74
N HIS A 145 -15.56 13.40 5.63
CA HIS A 145 -14.62 12.51 6.31
C HIS A 145 -15.08 11.06 6.23
N MET A 146 -14.21 10.21 5.72
CA MET A 146 -14.39 8.76 5.68
C MET A 146 -13.70 8.14 6.88
N ARG A 147 -14.50 7.91 7.93
CA ARG A 147 -14.01 7.28 9.15
C ARG A 147 -13.84 5.78 8.95
N VAL A 148 -12.64 5.30 9.26
CA VAL A 148 -12.28 3.88 9.14
C VAL A 148 -12.08 3.23 10.52
N PRO A 149 -12.06 1.89 10.63
CA PRO A 149 -11.81 1.22 11.91
C PRO A 149 -10.44 1.60 12.50
N SER A 150 -10.38 1.69 13.83
CA SER A 150 -9.13 1.89 14.58
C SER A 150 -8.55 0.55 15.06
N GLY A 151 -7.37 0.57 15.68
CA GLY A 151 -6.75 -0.63 16.28
C GLY A 151 -6.01 -1.56 15.30
N ILE A 152 -6.15 -1.34 13.99
CA ILE A 152 -5.40 -2.03 12.94
C ILE A 152 -4.01 -1.38 12.77
N PRO A 153 -2.92 -2.15 12.59
CA PRO A 153 -1.64 -1.59 12.15
C PRO A 153 -1.80 -0.87 10.79
N PRO A 154 -1.32 0.38 10.60
CA PRO A 154 -1.60 1.16 9.39
C PRO A 154 -1.28 0.44 8.06
N ARG A 155 -0.22 -0.37 8.03
CA ARG A 155 0.20 -1.13 6.84
C ARG A 155 -0.72 -2.31 6.48
N ALA A 156 -1.52 -2.78 7.44
CA ALA A 156 -2.58 -3.78 7.24
C ALA A 156 -3.94 -3.15 6.90
N ALA A 157 -4.11 -1.84 7.12
CA ALA A 157 -5.36 -1.12 6.89
C ALA A 157 -5.55 -0.68 5.42
N LEU A 158 -4.83 -1.27 4.46
CA LEU A 158 -4.87 -0.83 3.05
C LEU A 158 -6.29 -0.72 2.47
N PRO A 159 -7.20 -1.72 2.63
CA PRO A 159 -8.54 -1.62 2.07
C PRO A 159 -9.25 -0.33 2.48
N TYR A 160 -9.07 0.08 3.73
CA TYR A 160 -9.66 1.27 4.32
C TYR A 160 -8.98 2.57 3.91
N LEU A 161 -7.74 2.54 3.41
CA LEU A 161 -7.01 3.74 2.98
C LEU A 161 -7.02 3.92 1.46
N PHE A 162 -7.40 2.89 0.72
CA PHE A 162 -7.41 2.85 -0.74
C PHE A 162 -8.81 2.89 -1.33
N LEU A 163 -9.67 1.92 -0.98
CA LEU A 163 -11.01 1.79 -1.58
C LEU A 163 -11.92 3.00 -1.34
N PRO A 164 -11.87 3.71 -0.19
CA PRO A 164 -12.70 4.89 -0.02
C PRO A 164 -12.41 6.00 -1.05
N MET A 165 -11.17 6.09 -1.56
CA MET A 165 -10.87 7.03 -2.66
C MET A 165 -11.52 6.60 -3.98
N LEU A 166 -11.58 5.29 -4.28
CA LEU A 166 -12.27 4.78 -5.48
C LEU A 166 -13.76 5.13 -5.41
N ILE A 167 -14.38 4.92 -4.25
CA ILE A 167 -15.78 5.28 -4.01
C ILE A 167 -16.00 6.79 -4.11
N ALA A 168 -15.05 7.61 -3.64
CA ALA A 168 -15.13 9.05 -3.82
C ALA A 168 -15.10 9.46 -5.30
N LEU A 169 -14.17 8.90 -6.10
CA LEU A 169 -14.10 9.19 -7.53
C LEU A 169 -15.35 8.73 -8.28
N LYS A 170 -15.90 7.57 -7.92
CA LYS A 170 -17.19 7.08 -8.43
C LYS A 170 -18.31 8.08 -8.15
N LYS A 171 -18.43 8.56 -6.90
CA LYS A 171 -19.46 9.54 -6.50
C LYS A 171 -19.34 10.88 -7.22
N LEU A 172 -18.12 11.26 -7.60
CA LEU A 172 -17.85 12.44 -8.41
C LEU A 172 -18.07 12.21 -9.92
N GLY A 173 -18.42 10.99 -10.34
CA GLY A 173 -18.60 10.62 -11.75
C GLY A 173 -17.29 10.60 -12.56
N LEU A 174 -16.13 10.47 -11.89
CA LEU A 174 -14.82 10.47 -12.54
C LEU A 174 -14.40 9.09 -13.03
N VAL A 175 -15.02 8.03 -12.51
CA VAL A 175 -14.77 6.64 -12.90
C VAL A 175 -16.08 5.85 -12.90
N ALA A 176 -16.18 4.88 -13.81
CA ALA A 176 -17.28 3.93 -13.90
C ALA A 176 -16.87 2.53 -13.37
N ASP A 177 -17.83 1.60 -13.26
CA ASP A 177 -17.62 0.17 -13.02
C ASP A 177 -16.89 -0.21 -11.71
N VAL A 178 -16.81 0.71 -10.75
CA VAL A 178 -16.15 0.45 -9.46
C VAL A 178 -16.83 -0.69 -8.69
N ASP A 179 -18.16 -0.79 -8.76
CA ASP A 179 -18.90 -1.81 -8.01
C ASP A 179 -18.64 -3.24 -8.53
N SER A 180 -18.57 -3.42 -9.84
CA SER A 180 -18.28 -4.72 -10.45
C SER A 180 -16.84 -5.14 -10.17
N GLU A 181 -15.87 -4.22 -10.30
CA GLU A 181 -14.46 -4.48 -9.95
C GLU A 181 -14.27 -4.81 -8.47
N VAL A 182 -14.95 -4.10 -7.57
CA VAL A 182 -14.92 -4.42 -6.13
C VAL A 182 -15.52 -5.81 -5.88
N SER A 183 -16.65 -6.12 -6.50
CA SER A 183 -17.32 -7.43 -6.34
C SER A 183 -16.41 -8.58 -6.78
N GLU A 184 -15.75 -8.43 -7.91
CA GLU A 184 -14.78 -9.40 -8.41
C GLU A 184 -13.56 -9.51 -7.48
N ALA A 185 -12.97 -8.37 -7.11
CA ALA A 185 -11.80 -8.34 -6.25
C ALA A 185 -12.05 -9.04 -4.91
N VAL A 186 -13.22 -8.83 -4.30
CA VAL A 186 -13.61 -9.53 -3.07
C VAL A 186 -13.62 -11.05 -3.26
N LYS A 187 -14.23 -11.57 -4.33
CA LYS A 187 -14.26 -13.02 -4.63
C LYS A 187 -12.85 -13.58 -4.85
N VAL A 188 -12.01 -12.85 -5.59
CA VAL A 188 -10.61 -13.24 -5.81
C VAL A 188 -9.84 -13.26 -4.49
N LEU A 189 -10.04 -12.27 -3.62
CA LEU A 189 -9.36 -12.19 -2.33
C LEU A 189 -9.81 -13.29 -1.35
N GLU A 190 -11.07 -13.74 -1.39
CA GLU A 190 -11.50 -14.92 -0.62
C GLU A 190 -10.70 -16.16 -1.03
N LYS A 191 -10.49 -16.37 -2.34
CA LYS A 191 -9.66 -17.45 -2.85
C LYS A 191 -8.19 -17.29 -2.44
N VAL A 192 -7.61 -16.11 -2.64
CA VAL A 192 -6.20 -15.83 -2.25
C VAL A 192 -5.98 -16.05 -0.76
N GLY A 193 -6.90 -15.56 0.08
CA GLY A 193 -6.85 -15.74 1.54
C GLY A 193 -6.91 -17.20 1.97
N LYS A 194 -7.75 -18.01 1.32
CA LYS A 194 -7.85 -19.45 1.57
C LYS A 194 -6.62 -20.23 1.10
N GLU A 195 -6.10 -19.93 -0.08
CA GLU A 195 -4.94 -20.63 -0.66
C GLU A 195 -3.63 -20.29 0.05
N ASN A 196 -3.54 -19.09 0.62
CA ASN A 196 -2.35 -18.62 1.33
C ASN A 196 -2.53 -18.61 2.85
N SER A 197 -3.54 -19.31 3.38
CA SER A 197 -3.82 -19.35 4.81
C SER A 197 -2.71 -20.08 5.60
N PRO A 198 -2.52 -19.76 6.90
CA PRO A 198 -1.51 -20.43 7.73
C PRO A 198 -1.75 -21.94 7.89
N GLU A 199 -2.99 -22.42 7.76
CA GLU A 199 -3.35 -23.83 7.83
C GLU A 199 -2.87 -24.64 6.61
N LYS A 200 -2.67 -23.98 5.45
CA LYS A 200 -2.16 -24.65 4.25
C LYS A 200 -0.67 -24.97 4.38
N PRO A 201 -0.24 -26.22 4.15
CA PRO A 201 1.18 -26.55 4.22
C PRO A 201 1.96 -25.84 3.11
N VAL A 202 3.27 -25.64 3.29
CA VAL A 202 4.13 -24.92 2.34
C VAL A 202 3.98 -25.40 0.91
N LYS A 203 3.89 -26.71 0.70
CA LYS A 203 3.74 -27.32 -0.64
C LYS A 203 2.48 -26.89 -1.41
N GLU A 204 1.46 -26.40 -0.70
CA GLU A 204 0.17 -25.95 -1.26
C GLU A 204 -0.03 -24.44 -1.10
N ASN A 205 0.92 -23.72 -0.48
CA ASN A 205 0.82 -22.30 -0.18
C ASN A 205 1.93 -21.55 -0.91
N PHE A 206 1.55 -20.80 -1.95
CA PHE A 206 2.49 -20.08 -2.79
C PHE A 206 3.30 -19.04 -2.00
N SER A 207 2.66 -18.27 -1.11
CA SER A 207 3.35 -17.26 -0.30
C SER A 207 4.39 -17.85 0.64
N LYS A 208 4.12 -19.02 1.25
CA LYS A 208 5.11 -19.75 2.05
C LYS A 208 6.24 -20.29 1.18
N THR A 209 5.95 -20.82 -0.01
CA THR A 209 6.97 -21.29 -0.95
C THR A 209 7.87 -20.13 -1.41
N LEU A 210 7.29 -18.99 -1.76
CA LEU A 210 8.03 -17.78 -2.12
C LEU A 210 8.90 -17.31 -0.96
N THR A 211 8.38 -17.33 0.27
CA THR A 211 9.12 -17.01 1.50
C THR A 211 10.39 -17.85 1.62
N LEU A 212 10.32 -19.17 1.39
CA LEU A 212 11.50 -20.04 1.45
C LEU A 212 12.56 -19.68 0.40
N LYS A 213 12.14 -19.25 -0.80
CA LYS A 213 13.04 -18.88 -1.90
C LYS A 213 13.79 -17.57 -1.64
N ILE A 214 13.19 -16.65 -0.90
CA ILE A 214 13.76 -15.32 -0.62
C ILE A 214 14.37 -15.19 0.79
N ASN A 215 14.19 -16.19 1.66
CA ASN A 215 14.70 -16.14 3.02
C ASN A 215 16.23 -15.97 3.03
N GLY A 216 16.71 -15.05 3.88
CA GLY A 216 18.13 -14.72 4.00
C GLY A 216 18.68 -13.78 2.92
N THR A 217 17.82 -13.14 2.13
CA THR A 217 18.23 -12.20 1.05
C THR A 217 17.57 -10.83 1.19
N VAL A 218 18.01 -9.89 0.36
CA VAL A 218 17.36 -8.62 0.05
C VAL A 218 16.46 -8.83 -1.17
N PRO A 219 15.13 -8.85 -1.03
CA PRO A 219 14.23 -9.00 -2.17
C PRO A 219 14.25 -7.75 -3.04
N VAL A 220 14.37 -7.93 -4.34
CA VAL A 220 14.18 -6.91 -5.37
C VAL A 220 12.91 -7.24 -6.14
N VAL A 221 11.95 -6.31 -6.12
CA VAL A 221 10.62 -6.53 -6.71
C VAL A 221 10.44 -5.68 -7.96
N TYR A 222 10.13 -6.31 -9.08
CA TYR A 222 9.89 -5.64 -10.34
C TYR A 222 8.41 -5.68 -10.71
N GLY A 223 7.83 -4.51 -10.92
CA GLY A 223 6.46 -4.33 -11.41
C GLY A 223 6.43 -3.65 -12.77
N PHE A 224 5.24 -3.43 -13.31
CA PHE A 224 5.00 -2.69 -14.55
C PHE A 224 3.56 -2.18 -14.57
N GLY A 225 3.26 -1.11 -15.31
CA GLY A 225 1.89 -0.57 -15.41
C GLY A 225 1.22 -0.43 -14.03
N ILE A 226 0.06 -1.07 -13.85
CA ILE A 226 -0.69 -1.06 -12.59
C ILE A 226 0.05 -1.72 -11.40
N TYR A 227 1.08 -2.51 -11.67
CA TYR A 227 1.90 -3.20 -10.68
C TYR A 227 3.11 -2.41 -10.19
N ARG A 228 3.35 -1.20 -10.72
CA ARG A 228 4.44 -0.34 -10.24
C ARG A 228 4.30 -0.05 -8.74
N SER A 229 3.15 0.46 -8.32
CA SER A 229 2.83 0.69 -6.90
C SER A 229 2.69 -0.60 -6.10
N VAL A 230 2.33 -1.72 -6.72
CA VAL A 230 2.33 -3.05 -6.08
C VAL A 230 3.75 -3.47 -5.69
N ALA A 231 4.72 -3.31 -6.58
CA ALA A 231 6.13 -3.58 -6.29
C ALA A 231 6.67 -2.66 -5.17
N GLN A 232 6.31 -1.37 -5.21
CA GLN A 232 6.62 -0.44 -4.12
C GLN A 232 6.04 -0.89 -2.78
N ARG A 233 4.79 -1.39 -2.76
CA ARG A 233 4.15 -1.92 -1.56
C ARG A 233 4.89 -3.13 -1.01
N TYR A 234 5.29 -4.09 -1.85
CA TYR A 234 6.04 -5.25 -1.38
C TYR A 234 7.28 -4.83 -0.60
N LYS A 235 8.05 -3.87 -1.14
CA LYS A 235 9.21 -3.31 -0.46
C LYS A 235 8.86 -2.73 0.91
N GLN A 236 7.75 -1.99 1.02
CA GLN A 236 7.29 -1.44 2.30
C GLN A 236 6.94 -2.56 3.29
N GLN A 237 6.24 -3.59 2.83
CA GLN A 237 5.82 -4.71 3.68
C GLN A 237 7.01 -5.56 4.16
N PHE A 238 8.02 -5.82 3.32
CA PHE A 238 9.24 -6.49 3.77
C PHE A 238 10.00 -5.66 4.82
N ASN A 239 10.09 -4.35 4.61
CA ASN A 239 10.70 -3.43 5.57
C ASN A 239 9.98 -3.44 6.93
N GLU A 240 8.64 -3.37 6.92
CA GLU A 240 7.86 -3.18 8.16
C GLU A 240 7.45 -4.50 8.85
N ASN A 241 7.14 -5.57 8.10
CA ASN A 241 6.74 -6.87 8.65
C ASN A 241 7.95 -7.75 8.93
N SER A 242 8.85 -7.94 7.97
CA SER A 242 9.97 -8.88 8.09
C SER A 242 11.25 -8.25 8.64
N LYS A 243 11.29 -6.91 8.72
CA LYS A 243 12.42 -6.11 9.23
C LYS A 243 13.69 -6.37 8.41
N ILE A 244 13.52 -6.49 7.10
CA ILE A 244 14.64 -6.62 6.16
C ILE A 244 14.58 -5.47 5.14
N PRO A 245 15.72 -5.00 4.64
CA PRO A 245 15.71 -4.13 3.48
C PRO A 245 15.16 -4.88 2.27
N ALA A 246 14.45 -4.14 1.42
CA ALA A 246 14.03 -4.58 0.11
C ALA A 246 14.14 -3.41 -0.88
N LYS A 247 14.20 -3.74 -2.17
CA LYS A 247 14.21 -2.81 -3.29
C LYS A 247 13.02 -3.06 -4.19
N TRP A 248 12.58 -2.04 -4.90
CA TRP A 248 11.61 -2.17 -5.96
C TRP A 248 12.02 -1.29 -7.14
N GLU A 249 11.68 -1.72 -8.35
CA GLU A 249 11.77 -0.95 -9.59
C GLU A 249 10.62 -1.35 -10.53
N PHE A 250 10.49 -0.69 -11.68
CA PHE A 250 9.43 -1.02 -12.62
C PHE A 250 9.84 -0.91 -14.10
N PHE A 251 9.23 -1.75 -14.93
CA PHE A 251 9.39 -1.73 -16.37
C PHE A 251 8.57 -0.60 -17.01
N PRO A 252 9.02 -0.03 -18.14
CA PRO A 252 10.28 -0.33 -18.84
C PRO A 252 11.50 0.41 -18.26
N GLU A 253 11.31 1.37 -17.35
CA GLU A 253 12.37 2.26 -16.85
C GLU A 253 13.59 1.50 -16.32
N LEU A 254 13.37 0.41 -15.56
CA LEU A 254 14.46 -0.40 -15.01
C LEU A 254 15.36 -1.01 -16.10
N ASN A 255 14.88 -1.16 -17.34
CA ASN A 255 15.71 -1.64 -18.45
C ASN A 255 16.73 -0.60 -18.92
N HIS A 256 16.53 0.68 -18.58
CA HIS A 256 17.37 1.79 -19.03
C HIS A 256 18.45 2.16 -18.02
N ASN A 257 18.39 1.65 -16.78
CA ASN A 257 19.34 1.98 -15.73
C ASN A 257 19.72 0.76 -14.86
N GLU A 258 18.75 0.09 -14.26
CA GLU A 258 18.95 -0.94 -13.24
C GLU A 258 19.68 -2.17 -13.78
N ILE A 259 19.42 -2.53 -15.04
CA ILE A 259 20.03 -3.72 -15.63
C ILE A 259 21.57 -3.68 -15.60
N VAL A 260 22.17 -2.50 -15.81
CA VAL A 260 23.63 -2.30 -15.76
C VAL A 260 24.17 -2.44 -14.33
N GLY A 261 23.35 -2.14 -13.32
CA GLY A 261 23.71 -2.29 -11.91
C GLY A 261 24.06 -3.73 -11.51
N TRP A 262 23.63 -4.72 -12.30
CA TRP A 262 23.92 -6.14 -12.06
C TRP A 262 25.28 -6.60 -12.62
N GLU A 263 25.90 -5.87 -13.55
CA GLU A 263 27.12 -6.28 -14.25
C GLU A 263 28.32 -6.46 -13.31
N ALA A 264 28.45 -5.60 -12.30
CA ALA A 264 29.55 -5.63 -11.32
C ALA A 264 29.12 -6.16 -9.94
N ALA A 265 27.93 -6.75 -9.82
CA ALA A 265 27.35 -7.14 -8.54
C ALA A 265 27.88 -8.50 -8.01
N GLU A 266 28.95 -9.07 -8.56
CA GLU A 266 29.35 -10.47 -8.36
C GLU A 266 29.36 -10.94 -6.88
N GLN A 267 30.02 -10.21 -5.98
CA GLN A 267 30.07 -10.60 -4.57
C GLN A 267 28.75 -10.33 -3.83
N LEU A 268 27.96 -9.39 -4.33
CA LEU A 268 26.72 -8.92 -3.71
C LEU A 268 25.50 -9.74 -4.16
N VAL A 269 25.52 -10.30 -5.37
CA VAL A 269 24.34 -10.85 -6.04
C VAL A 269 23.72 -12.03 -5.28
N LYS A 270 24.55 -12.84 -4.61
CA LYS A 270 24.10 -13.94 -3.73
C LYS A 270 23.25 -13.49 -2.55
N ASN A 271 23.35 -12.21 -2.18
CA ASN A 271 22.56 -11.61 -1.10
C ASN A 271 21.20 -11.12 -1.59
N PHE A 272 20.91 -11.18 -2.90
CA PHE A 272 19.65 -10.73 -3.48
C PHE A 272 18.80 -11.90 -3.99
N SER A 273 17.49 -11.67 -4.00
CA SER A 273 16.52 -12.46 -4.76
C SER A 273 15.68 -11.52 -5.60
N ALA A 274 15.19 -11.98 -6.74
CA ALA A 274 14.31 -11.22 -7.61
C ALA A 274 12.89 -11.77 -7.58
N ILE A 275 11.91 -10.87 -7.52
CA ILE A 275 10.49 -11.16 -7.63
C ILE A 275 9.95 -10.35 -8.81
N LEU A 276 9.53 -11.03 -9.87
CA LEU A 276 8.94 -10.41 -11.05
C LEU A 276 7.44 -10.57 -10.97
N ILE A 277 6.71 -9.46 -10.90
CA ILE A 277 5.25 -9.49 -11.02
C ILE A 277 4.90 -9.72 -12.49
N ARG A 278 3.93 -10.60 -12.75
CA ARG A 278 3.49 -11.05 -14.07
C ARG A 278 1.98 -10.94 -14.23
N ASP A 279 1.51 -10.78 -15.46
CA ASP A 279 0.09 -10.76 -15.81
C ASP A 279 -0.20 -11.54 -17.10
N GLY A 280 -1.37 -12.16 -17.18
CA GLY A 280 -1.82 -12.84 -18.41
C GLY A 280 -1.98 -11.88 -19.61
N ASP A 281 -2.35 -10.63 -19.33
CA ASP A 281 -2.62 -9.57 -20.30
C ASP A 281 -1.43 -8.63 -20.53
N GLU A 282 -0.21 -9.12 -20.25
CA GLU A 282 1.01 -8.43 -20.69
C GLU A 282 0.95 -8.16 -22.21
N THR A 283 1.21 -6.90 -22.60
CA THR A 283 1.44 -6.62 -24.03
C THR A 283 2.68 -7.36 -24.51
N GLU A 284 2.76 -7.61 -25.82
CA GLU A 284 3.91 -8.28 -26.43
C GLU A 284 5.23 -7.57 -26.10
N GLU A 285 5.24 -6.24 -26.12
CA GLU A 285 6.41 -5.42 -25.78
C GLU A 285 6.82 -5.61 -24.31
N MET A 286 5.85 -5.63 -23.40
CA MET A 286 6.12 -5.79 -21.98
C MET A 286 6.62 -7.19 -21.67
N ARG A 287 5.97 -8.23 -22.21
CA ARG A 287 6.37 -9.63 -22.05
C ARG A 287 7.81 -9.84 -22.51
N ARG A 288 8.18 -9.35 -23.71
CA ARG A 288 9.55 -9.46 -24.24
C ARG A 288 10.56 -8.78 -23.34
N ARG A 289 10.25 -7.59 -22.81
CA ARG A 289 11.13 -6.88 -21.86
C ARG A 289 11.34 -7.67 -20.58
N ILE A 290 10.27 -8.21 -20.01
CA ILE A 290 10.33 -9.00 -18.77
C ILE A 290 11.19 -10.26 -18.99
N GLU A 291 10.95 -11.01 -20.06
CA GLU A 291 11.73 -12.22 -20.37
C GLU A 291 13.21 -11.91 -20.64
N ALA A 292 13.50 -10.92 -21.50
CA ALA A 292 14.88 -10.52 -21.77
C ALA A 292 15.61 -10.07 -20.50
N THR A 293 14.93 -9.35 -19.61
CA THR A 293 15.50 -8.93 -18.33
C THR A 293 15.77 -10.13 -17.43
N LYS A 294 14.83 -11.07 -17.35
CA LYS A 294 14.96 -12.30 -16.56
C LYS A 294 16.15 -13.15 -17.04
N GLU A 295 16.41 -13.20 -18.34
CA GLU A 295 17.57 -13.89 -18.92
C GLU A 295 18.90 -13.20 -18.59
N LEU A 296 18.89 -11.86 -18.52
CA LEU A 296 20.07 -11.05 -18.19
C LEU A 296 20.35 -10.96 -16.69
N LEU A 297 19.37 -11.30 -15.82
CA LEU A 297 19.59 -11.32 -14.38
C LEU A 297 20.70 -12.32 -14.01
N PRO A 298 21.62 -11.99 -13.09
CA PRO A 298 22.78 -12.83 -12.86
C PRO A 298 22.38 -14.18 -12.24
N LYS A 299 23.01 -15.26 -12.73
CA LYS A 299 22.81 -16.63 -12.22
C LYS A 299 23.17 -16.82 -10.74
N GLY A 300 23.94 -15.87 -10.17
CA GLY A 300 24.31 -15.87 -8.76
C GLY A 300 23.22 -15.39 -7.79
N LEU A 301 22.09 -14.87 -8.30
CA LEU A 301 20.93 -14.54 -7.46
C LEU A 301 20.46 -15.79 -6.71
N ARG A 302 20.03 -15.61 -5.46
CA ARG A 302 19.52 -16.74 -4.66
C ARG A 302 18.32 -17.41 -5.31
N SER A 303 17.44 -16.60 -5.87
CA SER A 303 16.27 -17.04 -6.61
C SER A 303 15.74 -15.93 -7.50
N VAL A 304 15.10 -16.34 -8.59
CA VAL A 304 14.28 -15.49 -9.44
C VAL A 304 12.89 -16.14 -9.43
N SER A 305 11.90 -15.43 -8.90
CA SER A 305 10.53 -15.94 -8.74
C SER A 305 9.54 -15.05 -9.47
N GLU A 306 8.50 -15.65 -10.03
CA GLU A 306 7.43 -14.94 -10.71
C GLU A 306 6.15 -15.01 -9.88
N VAL A 307 5.48 -13.88 -9.75
CA VAL A 307 4.18 -13.76 -9.07
C VAL A 307 3.15 -13.34 -10.10
N TRP A 308 2.29 -14.27 -10.48
CA TRP A 308 1.23 -14.04 -11.45
C TRP A 308 -0.01 -13.45 -10.76
N SER A 309 -0.57 -12.40 -11.36
CA SER A 309 -1.83 -11.81 -10.93
C SER A 309 -2.99 -12.81 -11.06
N ILE A 310 -4.07 -12.58 -10.31
CA ILE A 310 -5.26 -13.42 -10.30
C ILE A 310 -6.48 -12.50 -10.43
N GLY A 311 -7.41 -12.86 -11.31
CA GLY A 311 -8.57 -12.05 -11.65
C GLY A 311 -8.46 -11.46 -13.06
N GLU A 312 -9.56 -10.89 -13.51
CA GLU A 312 -9.74 -10.27 -14.82
C GLU A 312 -9.65 -8.75 -14.70
N GLY A 313 -10.37 -8.16 -13.73
CA GLY A 313 -10.41 -6.72 -13.49
C GLY A 313 -9.13 -6.16 -12.86
N LYS A 314 -8.79 -4.90 -13.19
CA LYS A 314 -7.58 -4.23 -12.69
C LYS A 314 -7.50 -4.24 -11.18
N LEU A 315 -8.59 -3.92 -10.49
CA LEU A 315 -8.62 -3.92 -9.02
C LEU A 315 -8.37 -5.32 -8.44
N ALA A 316 -8.99 -6.36 -8.99
CA ALA A 316 -8.83 -7.74 -8.53
C ALA A 316 -7.38 -8.21 -8.69
N LYS A 317 -6.81 -7.98 -9.88
CA LYS A 317 -5.43 -8.27 -10.22
C LYS A 317 -4.40 -7.56 -9.34
N MET A 318 -4.59 -6.26 -9.08
CA MET A 318 -3.73 -5.49 -8.18
C MET A 318 -3.81 -6.04 -6.76
N LEU A 319 -5.03 -6.20 -6.22
CA LEU A 319 -5.22 -6.62 -4.84
C LEU A 319 -4.77 -8.07 -4.62
N SER A 320 -5.03 -8.99 -5.54
CA SER A 320 -4.57 -10.37 -5.43
C SER A 320 -3.04 -10.44 -5.27
N THR A 321 -2.34 -9.68 -6.11
CA THR A 321 -0.88 -9.62 -6.11
C THR A 321 -0.38 -8.97 -4.83
N ILE A 322 -0.97 -7.84 -4.42
CA ILE A 322 -0.67 -7.19 -3.13
C ILE A 322 -0.74 -8.18 -1.98
N TYR A 323 -1.83 -8.95 -1.87
CA TYR A 323 -2.03 -9.84 -0.74
C TYR A 323 -1.10 -11.04 -0.74
N ILE A 324 -0.66 -11.54 -1.90
CA ILE A 324 0.46 -12.51 -1.98
C ILE A 324 1.73 -11.91 -1.36
N GLY A 325 2.05 -10.66 -1.66
CA GLY A 325 3.18 -9.93 -1.06
C GLY A 325 3.03 -9.72 0.43
N ASP A 326 1.84 -9.31 0.88
CA ASP A 326 1.54 -9.12 2.29
C ASP A 326 1.71 -10.44 3.07
N PHE A 327 1.12 -11.55 2.61
CA PHE A 327 1.32 -12.89 3.17
C PHE A 327 2.81 -13.27 3.22
N THR A 328 3.51 -13.13 2.09
CA THR A 328 4.94 -13.46 1.98
C THR A 328 5.78 -12.66 2.99
N SER A 329 5.49 -11.37 3.18
CA SER A 329 6.22 -10.53 4.14
C SER A 329 5.99 -10.96 5.60
N VAL A 330 4.78 -11.38 5.95
CA VAL A 330 4.48 -11.85 7.31
C VAL A 330 5.08 -13.24 7.55
N TYR A 331 4.97 -14.16 6.59
CA TYR A 331 5.65 -15.46 6.66
C TYR A 331 7.18 -15.32 6.74
N LEU A 332 7.75 -14.35 6.03
CA LEU A 332 9.18 -14.06 6.11
C LEU A 332 9.58 -13.53 7.49
N ALA A 333 8.72 -12.77 8.18
CA ALA A 333 8.95 -12.40 9.58
C ALA A 333 8.97 -13.64 10.47
N ILE A 334 7.98 -14.53 10.29
CA ILE A 334 7.82 -15.75 11.08
C ILE A 334 9.00 -16.70 10.92
N ILE A 335 9.44 -16.99 9.69
CA ILE A 335 10.58 -17.90 9.48
C ILE A 335 11.89 -17.34 10.05
N ARG A 336 11.98 -16.01 10.21
CA ARG A 336 13.10 -15.32 10.84
C ARG A 336 12.99 -15.23 12.37
N GLY A 337 11.90 -15.72 12.95
CA GLY A 337 11.64 -15.62 14.39
C GLY A 337 11.35 -14.19 14.85
N VAL A 338 10.89 -13.30 13.96
CA VAL A 338 10.61 -11.89 14.25
C VAL A 338 9.11 -11.65 14.25
N ASP A 339 8.61 -10.97 15.29
CA ASP A 339 7.22 -10.54 15.36
C ASP A 339 6.91 -9.50 14.25
N PRO A 340 5.93 -9.75 13.36
CA PRO A 340 5.59 -8.87 12.25
C PRO A 340 4.98 -7.53 12.71
N THR A 341 4.49 -7.41 13.94
CA THR A 341 3.65 -6.27 14.35
C THR A 341 4.41 -5.03 14.83
N PRO A 342 5.41 -5.12 15.72
CA PRO A 342 6.08 -3.94 16.24
C PRO A 342 6.93 -3.22 15.19
N VAL A 343 6.82 -1.89 15.15
CA VAL A 343 7.67 -1.00 14.34
C VAL A 343 8.50 -0.07 15.23
N LYS A 344 9.33 -0.68 16.10
CA LYS A 344 10.05 0.02 17.18
C LYS A 344 10.84 1.25 16.71
N SER A 345 11.56 1.15 15.59
CA SER A 345 12.34 2.26 15.04
C SER A 345 11.46 3.45 14.63
N ILE A 346 10.27 3.18 14.07
CA ILE A 346 9.30 4.23 13.72
C ILE A 346 8.76 4.88 14.99
N SER A 347 8.41 4.10 16.02
CA SER A 347 7.95 4.64 17.31
C SER A 347 8.99 5.55 17.96
N LEU A 348 10.25 5.11 18.02
CA LEU A 348 11.36 5.90 18.57
C LEU A 348 11.60 7.19 17.77
N LEU A 349 11.52 7.14 16.44
CA LEU A 349 11.65 8.31 15.59
C LEU A 349 10.53 9.33 15.88
N LYS A 350 9.28 8.86 15.98
CA LYS A 350 8.12 9.71 16.31
C LYS A 350 8.27 10.38 17.68
N GLU A 351 8.75 9.66 18.68
CA GLU A 351 9.01 10.22 20.03
C GLU A 351 10.07 11.33 20.01
N ARG A 352 11.14 11.14 19.23
CA ARG A 352 12.18 12.16 19.07
C ARG A 352 11.65 13.41 18.35
N ILE A 353 10.87 13.23 17.29
CA ILE A 353 10.31 14.35 16.50
C ILE A 353 9.26 15.13 17.30
N LYS A 354 8.44 14.47 18.14
CA LYS A 354 7.42 15.14 18.98
C LYS A 354 8.02 16.27 19.83
N LYS A 355 9.29 16.18 20.23
CA LYS A 355 10.00 17.22 21.00
C LYS A 355 10.19 18.53 20.24
N THR A 356 10.02 18.55 18.92
CA THR A 356 10.17 19.76 18.08
C THR A 356 8.95 20.71 18.15
N GLY A 357 7.81 20.26 18.67
CA GLY A 357 6.60 21.07 18.82
C GLY A 357 5.93 21.48 17.50
N VAL A 358 6.30 20.87 16.36
CA VAL A 358 5.76 21.22 15.04
C VAL A 358 4.25 20.91 14.97
N LYS A 359 3.83 19.70 15.37
CA LYS A 359 2.43 19.31 15.45
C LYS A 359 1.57 20.27 16.28
N GLU A 360 2.04 20.67 17.46
CA GLU A 360 1.31 21.60 18.34
C GLU A 360 1.15 22.97 17.68
N ARG A 361 2.15 23.44 16.92
CA ARG A 361 2.05 24.67 16.12
C ARG A 361 1.03 24.54 14.99
N ILE A 362 0.97 23.40 14.32
CA ILE A 362 -0.04 23.12 13.28
C ILE A 362 -1.44 23.11 13.88
N ILE A 363 -1.64 22.42 15.01
CA ILE A 363 -2.93 22.38 15.72
C ILE A 363 -3.38 23.79 16.13
N LYS A 364 -2.49 24.62 16.69
CA LYS A 364 -2.81 26.02 17.02
C LYS A 364 -3.26 26.83 15.80
N LYS A 365 -2.63 26.61 14.63
CA LYS A 365 -3.04 27.28 13.38
C LYS A 365 -4.40 26.78 12.90
N LEU A 366 -4.66 25.47 12.98
CA LEU A 366 -5.97 24.88 12.65
C LEU A 366 -7.08 25.40 13.58
N GLN A 367 -6.81 25.55 14.89
CA GLN A 367 -7.75 26.15 15.84
C GLN A 367 -8.11 27.59 15.46
N LYS A 368 -7.12 28.41 15.10
CA LYS A 368 -7.35 29.77 14.63
C LYS A 368 -8.18 29.81 13.36
N PHE A 369 -7.90 28.91 12.41
CA PHE A 369 -8.66 28.81 11.16
C PHE A 369 -10.12 28.43 11.43
N ALA A 370 -10.36 27.42 12.27
CA ALA A 370 -11.71 26.97 12.62
C ALA A 370 -12.49 28.00 13.45
N GLY A 371 -11.82 28.75 14.34
CA GLY A 371 -12.47 29.80 15.14
C GLY A 371 -12.73 31.10 14.38
N GLY A 372 -11.99 31.38 13.30
CA GLY A 372 -12.14 32.60 12.50
C GLY A 372 -13.34 32.61 11.55
N ASN A 373 -13.96 31.45 11.30
CA ASN A 373 -15.16 31.32 10.46
C ASN A 373 -16.48 31.41 11.25
N ALA A 374 -16.43 31.78 12.54
CA ALA A 374 -17.60 31.83 13.43
C ALA A 374 -18.23 33.24 13.56
N TYR A 375 -17.96 34.16 12.64
CA TYR A 375 -18.52 35.52 12.64
C TYR A 375 -19.03 35.94 11.27
#